data_AF-A0A5K1CHD3-F1
#
_entry.id   AF-A0A5K1CHD3-F1
#
_cell.length_a   1.000
_cell.length_b   1.000
_cell.length_c   1.000
_cell.angle_alpha   90.00
_cell.angle_beta   90.00
_cell.angle_gamma   90.00
#
_symmetry.space_group_name_H-M   'P 1'
#
loop_
_entity.id
_entity.type
_entity.pdbx_description
1 polymer ?
#
loop_
_entity_poly.entity_id
_entity_poly.type
_entity_poly.pdbx_seq_one_letter_code
_entity_poly.pdbx_strand_id
1 'polypeptide(L)'
;NWYCFGKTVAEQTAWQVAKEKGVDLVVVNPVLVVGPLLQPTVNASTVHIMKYLTGAVKTYANAVQAYVHVRDAALAHILVFEHPSASGRYICAESMLHRGDVVAILSKLFPEYPLPT
;
A
#
# COMPACT_ATOMS: atom_id res chain seq x y z
N ASN A 1 8.10 15.44 0.38
CA ASN A 1 7.59 14.07 0.60
C ASN A 1 8.10 13.56 1.95
N TRP A 2 7.54 14.07 3.05
CA TRP A 2 8.03 13.76 4.40
C TRP A 2 7.63 12.37 4.90
N TYR A 3 6.53 11.81 4.38
CA TYR A 3 6.11 10.45 4.67
C TYR A 3 7.17 9.42 4.23
N CYS A 4 7.62 9.49 2.97
CA CYS A 4 8.67 8.59 2.49
C CYS A 4 9.97 8.77 3.25
N PHE A 5 10.38 10.02 3.53
CA PHE A 5 11.57 10.29 4.34
C PHE A 5 11.48 9.63 5.73
N GLY A 6 10.37 9.85 6.43
CA GLY A 6 10.16 9.28 7.76
C GLY A 6 10.17 7.74 7.75
N LYS A 7 9.54 7.12 6.74
CA LYS A 7 9.57 5.65 6.59
C LYS A 7 10.96 5.11 6.27
N THR A 8 11.73 5.80 5.41
CA THR A 8 13.12 5.42 5.10
C THR A 8 14.00 5.48 6.34
N VAL A 9 13.98 6.61 7.07
CA VAL A 9 14.81 6.78 8.26
C VAL A 9 14.39 5.80 9.36
N ALA A 10 13.09 5.61 9.58
CA ALA A 10 12.60 4.67 10.59
C ALA A 10 13.03 3.22 10.31
N GLU A 11 13.01 2.77 9.06
CA GLU A 11 13.48 1.43 8.70
C GLU A 11 14.99 1.29 8.91
N GLN A 12 15.79 2.28 8.51
CA GLN A 12 17.23 2.31 8.76
C GLN A 12 17.55 2.23 10.26
N THR A 13 16.84 3.00 11.08
CA THR A 13 16.99 2.96 12.54
C THR A 13 16.56 1.62 13.12
N ALA A 14 15.48 1.01 12.63
CA ALA A 14 15.05 -0.32 13.08
C ALA A 14 16.13 -1.39 12.83
N TRP A 15 16.75 -1.39 11.65
CA TRP A 15 17.88 -2.27 11.33
C TRP A 15 19.09 -2.06 12.24
N GLN A 16 19.44 -0.80 12.50
CA GLN A 16 20.54 -0.47 13.42
C GLN A 16 20.27 -1.01 14.83
N VAL A 17 19.09 -0.70 15.38
CA VAL A 17 18.72 -1.12 16.74
C VAL A 17 18.59 -2.64 16.85
N ALA A 18 18.04 -3.30 15.83
CA ALA A 18 17.93 -4.77 15.82
C ALA A 18 19.31 -5.42 15.87
N LYS A 19 20.26 -4.92 15.06
CA LYS A 19 21.66 -5.38 15.06
C LYS A 19 22.33 -5.14 16.42
N GLU A 20 22.18 -3.94 16.99
CA GLU A 20 22.76 -3.58 18.29
C GLU A 20 22.21 -4.44 19.44
N LYS A 21 20.93 -4.82 19.37
CA LYS A 21 20.25 -5.59 20.43
C LYS A 21 20.22 -7.10 20.18
N GLY A 22 20.76 -7.59 19.06
CA GLY A 22 20.68 -9.01 18.70
C GLY A 22 19.24 -9.50 18.47
N VAL A 23 18.36 -8.63 17.97
CA VAL A 23 16.97 -8.97 17.61
C VAL A 23 16.94 -9.42 16.15
N ASP A 24 16.34 -10.58 15.89
CA ASP A 24 16.07 -11.02 14.53
C ASP A 24 14.96 -10.15 13.91
N LEU A 25 15.26 -9.53 12.77
CA LEU A 25 14.40 -8.55 12.12
C LEU A 25 14.21 -8.94 10.65
N VAL A 26 12.94 -8.98 10.23
CA VAL A 26 12.52 -9.05 8.83
C VAL A 26 11.57 -7.88 8.57
N VAL A 27 11.68 -7.25 7.41
CA VAL A 27 10.85 -6.09 7.03
C VAL A 27 9.98 -6.43 5.82
N VAL A 28 8.68 -6.15 5.91
CA VAL A 28 7.77 -6.15 4.77
C VAL A 28 7.53 -4.71 4.33
N ASN A 29 7.74 -4.43 3.05
CA ASN A 29 7.54 -3.13 2.42
C ASN A 29 6.32 -3.19 1.48
N PRO A 30 5.09 -3.02 2.00
CA PRO A 30 3.92 -2.98 1.15
C PRO A 30 3.84 -1.68 0.36
N VAL A 31 3.30 -1.78 -0.86
CA VAL A 31 2.97 -0.62 -1.70
C VAL A 31 1.62 -0.01 -1.28
N LEU A 32 0.87 0.66 -2.18
CA LEU A 32 -0.40 1.25 -1.80
C LEU A 32 -1.43 0.14 -1.49
N VAL A 33 -1.72 -0.07 -0.21
CA VAL A 33 -2.60 -1.15 0.27
C VAL A 33 -4.06 -0.76 0.10
N VAL A 34 -4.85 -1.62 -0.56
CA VAL A 34 -6.29 -1.46 -0.76
C VAL A 34 -7.05 -2.73 -0.40
N GLY A 35 -8.32 -2.60 -0.04
CA GLY A 35 -9.19 -3.73 0.26
C GLY A 35 -10.26 -3.38 1.29
N PRO A 36 -11.03 -4.39 1.78
CA PRO A 36 -12.07 -4.18 2.77
C PRO A 36 -11.55 -3.61 4.09
N LEU A 37 -12.31 -2.70 4.70
CA LEU A 37 -11.97 -2.07 5.96
C LEU A 37 -12.63 -2.84 7.11
N LEU A 38 -11.84 -3.21 8.12
CA LEU A 38 -12.38 -3.80 9.36
C LEU A 38 -12.63 -2.73 10.42
N GLN A 39 -11.89 -1.63 10.37
CA GLN A 39 -12.08 -0.46 11.22
C GLN A 39 -13.16 0.47 10.65
N PRO A 40 -13.88 1.25 11.48
CA PRO A 40 -14.98 2.10 11.03
C PRO A 40 -14.52 3.37 10.28
N THR A 41 -13.23 3.70 10.32
CA THR A 41 -12.68 4.93 9.73
C THR A 41 -11.88 4.66 8.46
N VAL A 42 -11.97 5.61 7.51
CA VAL A 42 -11.22 5.54 6.25
C VAL A 42 -9.76 5.92 6.49
N ASN A 43 -8.84 5.03 6.12
CA ASN A 43 -7.40 5.29 6.19
C ASN A 43 -6.88 5.96 4.90
N ALA A 44 -5.66 6.53 4.95
CA ALA A 44 -5.11 7.36 3.87
C ALA A 44 -5.03 6.66 2.50
N SER A 45 -4.73 5.35 2.43
CA SER A 45 -4.68 4.63 1.15
C SER A 45 -6.06 4.44 0.53
N THR A 46 -7.08 4.23 1.36
CA THR A 46 -8.47 4.16 0.90
C THR A 46 -8.98 5.51 0.42
N VAL A 47 -8.61 6.62 1.08
CA VAL A 47 -8.93 7.99 0.59
C VAL A 47 -8.46 8.19 -0.86
N HIS A 48 -7.31 7.63 -1.23
CA HIS A 48 -6.78 7.72 -2.59
C HIS A 48 -7.69 7.08 -3.65
N ILE A 49 -8.44 6.02 -3.31
CA ILE A 49 -9.46 5.43 -4.19
C ILE A 49 -10.78 6.19 -4.08
N MET A 50 -11.21 6.46 -2.85
CA MET A 50 -12.52 7.06 -2.55
C MET A 50 -12.72 8.42 -3.22
N LYS A 51 -11.67 9.24 -3.34
CA LYS A 51 -11.75 10.56 -3.99
C LYS A 51 -12.29 10.51 -5.43
N TYR A 52 -12.08 9.39 -6.13
CA TYR A 52 -12.61 9.20 -7.49
C TYR A 52 -14.11 8.90 -7.43
N LEU A 53 -14.52 7.96 -6.57
CA LEU A 53 -15.92 7.57 -6.41
C LEU A 53 -16.78 8.72 -5.87
N THR A 54 -16.25 9.57 -4.99
CA THR A 54 -17.00 10.72 -4.47
C THR A 54 -17.01 11.91 -5.42
N GLY A 55 -16.26 11.84 -6.53
CA GLY A 55 -16.10 12.97 -7.46
C GLY A 55 -15.37 14.18 -6.85
N ALA A 56 -14.65 13.98 -5.74
CA ALA A 56 -13.84 15.02 -5.09
C ALA A 56 -12.67 15.47 -5.96
N VAL A 57 -12.23 14.61 -6.90
CA VAL A 57 -11.32 14.97 -7.98
C VAL A 57 -12.02 14.82 -9.32
N LYS A 58 -11.76 15.74 -10.25
CA LYS A 58 -12.34 15.74 -11.61
C LYS A 58 -11.40 15.19 -12.68
N THR A 59 -10.13 15.02 -12.33
CA THR A 59 -9.08 14.47 -13.20
C THR A 59 -8.23 13.48 -12.43
N TYR A 60 -7.40 12.72 -13.14
CA TYR A 60 -6.34 11.92 -12.56
C TYR A 60 -4.98 12.39 -13.05
N ALA A 61 -3.95 12.24 -12.21
CA ALA A 61 -2.59 12.58 -12.59
C ALA A 61 -2.02 11.55 -13.57
N ASN A 62 -1.17 12.00 -14.50
CA ASN A 62 -0.34 11.11 -15.32
C ASN A 62 0.78 10.52 -14.45
N ALA A 63 0.48 9.43 -13.75
CA ALA A 63 1.37 8.80 -12.79
C ALA A 63 1.03 7.31 -12.63
N VAL A 64 2.05 6.53 -12.31
CA VAL A 64 1.93 5.10 -11.99
C VAL A 64 2.15 4.86 -10.50
N GLN A 65 1.52 3.82 -9.97
CA GLN A 65 1.70 3.38 -8.59
C GLN A 65 1.47 1.88 -8.50
N ALA A 66 2.22 1.21 -7.62
CA ALA A 66 1.98 -0.18 -7.30
C ALA A 66 0.90 -0.36 -6.22
N TYR A 67 0.11 -1.41 -6.37
CA TYR A 67 -1.02 -1.76 -5.50
C TYR A 67 -0.85 -3.17 -4.93
N VAL A 68 -1.41 -3.38 -3.74
CA VAL A 68 -1.48 -4.69 -3.12
C VAL A 68 -2.77 -4.82 -2.31
N HIS A 69 -3.34 -6.02 -2.28
CA HIS A 69 -4.52 -6.27 -1.48
C HIS A 69 -4.18 -6.37 0.02
N VAL A 70 -5.04 -5.85 0.89
CA VAL A 70 -4.81 -5.81 2.35
C VAL A 70 -4.61 -7.19 2.97
N ARG A 71 -5.31 -8.21 2.45
CA ARG A 71 -5.14 -9.59 2.94
C ARG A 71 -3.78 -10.16 2.55
N ASP A 72 -3.25 -9.79 1.39
CA ASP A 72 -1.93 -10.26 0.94
C ASP A 72 -0.82 -9.60 1.73
N ALA A 73 -0.97 -8.30 2.04
CA ALA A 73 -0.07 -7.60 2.95
C ALA A 73 -0.07 -8.23 4.35
N ALA A 74 -1.23 -8.58 4.90
CA ALA A 74 -1.33 -9.27 6.19
C ALA A 74 -0.71 -10.68 6.13
N LEU A 75 -1.03 -11.45 5.09
CA LEU A 75 -0.49 -12.80 4.91
C LEU A 75 1.04 -12.77 4.74
N ALA A 76 1.59 -11.78 4.03
CA ALA A 76 3.03 -11.63 3.88
C ALA A 76 3.73 -11.48 5.24
N HIS A 77 3.15 -10.75 6.19
CA HIS A 77 3.72 -10.62 7.54
C HIS A 77 3.69 -11.96 8.29
N ILE A 78 2.62 -12.74 8.17
CA ILE A 78 2.52 -14.08 8.77
C ILE A 78 3.60 -14.99 8.17
N LEU A 79 3.70 -15.03 6.84
CA LEU A 79 4.63 -15.91 6.14
C LEU A 79 6.09 -15.62 6.47
N VAL A 80 6.51 -14.35 6.50
CA VAL A 80 7.90 -14.01 6.84
C VAL A 80 8.21 -14.23 8.32
N PHE A 81 7.20 -14.21 9.19
CA PHE A 81 7.36 -14.50 10.60
C PHE A 81 7.48 -16.02 10.87
N GLU A 82 6.64 -16.81 10.21
CA GLU A 82 6.58 -18.26 10.42
C GLU A 82 7.69 -19.04 9.69
N HIS A 83 8.34 -18.43 8.69
CA HIS A 83 9.37 -19.10 7.90
C HIS A 83 10.78 -18.85 8.47
N PRO A 84 11.47 -19.85 9.06
CA PRO A 84 12.72 -19.61 9.81
C PRO A 84 13.91 -19.11 8.98
N SER A 85 13.86 -19.23 7.65
CA SER A 85 14.92 -18.73 6.75
C SER A 85 14.60 -17.34 6.17
N ALA A 86 13.43 -16.77 6.49
CA ALA A 86 13.07 -15.43 6.04
C ALA A 86 14.06 -14.41 6.62
N SER A 87 14.59 -13.55 5.77
CA SER A 87 15.58 -12.56 6.18
C SER A 87 15.55 -11.33 5.28
N GLY A 88 15.99 -10.19 5.80
CA GLY A 88 16.09 -8.96 5.03
C GLY A 88 14.74 -8.30 4.77
N ARG A 89 14.53 -7.88 3.51
CA ARG A 89 13.44 -6.98 3.11
C ARG A 89 12.61 -7.63 2.01
N TYR A 90 11.29 -7.59 2.16
CA TYR A 90 10.34 -8.16 1.19
C TYR A 90 9.43 -7.06 0.63
N ILE A 91 9.53 -6.81 -0.68
CA ILE A 91 8.59 -5.93 -1.37
C ILE A 91 7.25 -6.67 -1.52
N CYS A 92 6.17 -6.06 -1.04
CA CYS A 92 4.83 -6.64 -1.11
C CYS A 92 3.96 -5.80 -2.07
N ALA A 93 3.89 -6.26 -3.33
CA ALA A 93 3.20 -5.62 -4.44
C ALA A 93 2.58 -6.68 -5.35
N GLU A 94 1.41 -6.40 -5.93
CA GLU A 94 0.79 -7.26 -6.94
C GLU A 94 1.09 -6.73 -8.35
N SER A 95 0.65 -5.51 -8.66
CA SER A 95 0.88 -4.88 -9.97
C SER A 95 1.07 -3.37 -9.86
N MET A 96 1.64 -2.77 -10.92
CA MET A 96 1.77 -1.33 -11.09
C MET A 96 0.79 -0.86 -12.17
N LEU A 97 -0.01 0.15 -11.83
CA LEU A 97 -1.06 0.67 -12.71
C LEU A 97 -0.90 2.18 -12.91
N HIS A 98 -1.21 2.64 -14.12
CA HIS A 98 -1.42 4.06 -14.36
C HIS A 98 -2.75 4.51 -13.71
N ARG A 99 -2.86 5.77 -13.30
CA ARG A 99 -4.13 6.27 -12.71
C ARG A 99 -5.33 6.11 -13.66
N GLY A 100 -5.09 6.22 -14.96
CA GLY A 100 -6.12 5.97 -15.99
C GLY A 100 -6.66 4.54 -15.93
N ASP A 101 -5.80 3.53 -15.74
CA ASP A 101 -6.23 2.13 -15.61
C ASP A 101 -7.10 1.92 -14.37
N VAL A 102 -6.71 2.56 -13.25
CA VAL A 102 -7.47 2.50 -11.99
C VAL A 102 -8.86 3.12 -12.18
N VAL A 103 -8.94 4.30 -12.80
CA VAL A 103 -10.22 4.95 -13.07
C VAL A 103 -11.05 4.12 -14.05
N ALA A 104 -10.46 3.54 -15.10
CA ALA A 104 -11.15 2.66 -16.04
C ALA A 104 -11.76 1.43 -15.36
N ILE A 105 -11.01 0.80 -14.43
CA ILE A 105 -11.52 -0.32 -13.62
C ILE A 105 -12.71 0.14 -12.77
N LEU A 106 -12.60 1.28 -12.08
CA LEU A 106 -13.68 1.82 -11.27
C LEU A 106 -14.92 2.14 -12.12
N SER A 107 -14.75 2.77 -13.29
CA SER A 107 -15.86 3.15 -14.18
C SER A 107 -16.59 1.94 -14.75
N LYS A 108 -15.86 0.84 -15.00
CA LYS A 108 -16.45 -0.42 -15.42
C LYS A 108 -17.28 -1.08 -14.33
N LEU A 109 -16.82 -1.02 -13.08
CA LEU A 109 -17.47 -1.70 -11.94
C LEU A 109 -18.58 -0.87 -11.30
N PHE A 110 -18.47 0.46 -11.36
CA PHE A 110 -19.32 1.41 -10.65
C PHE A 110 -19.72 2.60 -11.56
N PRO A 111 -20.41 2.34 -12.68
CA PRO A 111 -20.75 3.37 -13.67
C PRO A 111 -21.68 4.48 -13.14
N GLU A 112 -22.32 4.28 -12.00
CA GLU A 112 -23.23 5.24 -11.35
C GLU A 112 -22.51 6.37 -10.60
N TYR A 113 -21.20 6.25 -10.36
CA TYR A 113 -20.42 7.25 -9.63
C TYR A 113 -19.78 8.30 -10.55
N PRO A 114 -19.55 9.54 -10.06
CA PRO A 114 -18.99 10.65 -10.83
C PRO A 114 -17.47 10.55 -11.02
N LEU A 115 -17.02 9.47 -11.65
CA LEU A 115 -15.60 9.21 -11.92
C LEU A 115 -15.04 10.17 -12.98
N PRO A 116 -13.74 10.52 -12.91
CA PRO A 116 -13.10 11.30 -13.97
C PRO A 116 -13.19 10.60 -15.33
N THR A 117 -13.44 11.38 -16.38
CA THR A 117 -13.30 10.96 -17.78
C THR A 117 -11.89 11.19 -18.28
#